data_AF-A0A1V8M740-F1
#
_entry.id   AF-A0A1V8M740-F1
#
_cell.length_a   1.000
_cell.length_b   1.000
_cell.length_c   1.000
_cell.angle_alpha   90.00
_cell.angle_beta   90.00
_cell.angle_gamma   90.00
#
_symmetry.space_group_name_H-M   'P 1'
#
loop_
_entity.id
_entity.type
_entity.pdbx_description
1 polymer ?
#
loop_
_entity_poly.entity_id
_entity_poly.type
_entity_poly.pdbx_seq_one_letter_code
_entity_poly.pdbx_strand_id
1 'polypeptide(L)' 'MECEFIDGGNVKAHQHSIGAAFGQESTIGKAIAGNASKIHMVADSCGLPIHFLVTGGEVHVCKHAPTLAAE' A
#
# COMPACT_ATOMS: atom_id res chain seq x y z
N MET A 1 12.40 11.00 -21.32
CA MET A 1 12.64 11.35 -19.91
C MET A 1 11.70 10.46 -19.14
N GLU A 2 12.24 9.44 -18.50
CA GLU A 2 11.45 8.49 -17.73
C GLU A 2 11.43 9.03 -16.30
N CYS A 3 10.27 9.55 -15.90
CA CYS A 3 10.04 9.96 -14.52
C CYS A 3 8.95 9.06 -13.98
N GLU A 4 9.21 8.51 -12.81
CA GLU A 4 8.27 7.70 -12.06
C GLU A 4 7.98 8.40 -10.73
N PHE A 5 6.70 8.45 -10.38
CA PHE A 5 6.23 9.08 -9.17
C PHE A 5 5.68 8.02 -8.23
N ILE A 6 6.13 8.03 -6.98
CA ILE A 6 5.64 7.14 -5.93
C ILE A 6 4.74 7.94 -5.00
N ASP A 7 3.54 7.43 -4.78
CA ASP A 7 2.61 7.95 -3.78
C ASP A 7 2.01 6.80 -2.94
N GLY A 8 1.34 7.14 -1.83
CA GLY A 8 0.60 6.15 -1.07
C GLY A 8 -0.61 6.69 -0.32
N GLY A 9 -1.70 5.91 -0.36
CA GLY A 9 -2.96 6.20 0.30
C GLY A 9 -3.23 5.26 1.47
N ASN A 10 -3.78 5.78 2.57
CA ASN A 10 -4.24 4.96 3.70
C ASN A 10 -5.75 4.70 3.59
N VAL A 11 -6.15 3.44 3.69
CA VAL A 11 -7.56 3.03 3.60
C VAL A 11 -7.97 2.35 4.89
N LYS A 12 -8.94 2.93 5.59
CA LYS A 12 -9.44 2.38 6.86
C LYS A 12 -10.30 1.15 6.60
N ALA A 13 -9.99 0.06 7.30
CA ALA A 13 -10.80 -1.14 7.29
C ALA A 13 -11.99 -0.98 8.24
N HIS A 14 -13.15 -1.53 7.84
CA HIS A 14 -14.27 -1.71 8.76
C HIS A 14 -13.85 -2.67 9.88
N GLN A 15 -14.33 -2.47 11.10
CA GLN A 15 -13.90 -3.24 12.28
C GLN A 15 -14.16 -4.76 12.15
N HIS A 16 -15.14 -5.16 11.33
CA HIS A 16 -15.44 -6.56 11.02
C HIS A 16 -14.74 -7.08 9.75
N SER A 17 -13.94 -6.28 9.06
CA SER A 17 -13.16 -6.71 7.88
C SER A 17 -11.85 -7.41 8.25
N ILE A 18 -11.59 -7.61 9.54
CA ILE A 18 -10.38 -8.24 10.07
C ILE A 18 -10.65 -9.74 10.23
N GLY A 19 -9.63 -10.56 9.99
CA GLY A 19 -9.71 -12.00 10.22
C GLY A 19 -9.54 -12.78 8.92
N ALA A 20 -8.36 -12.67 8.31
CA ALA A 20 -7.97 -13.61 7.27
C ALA A 20 -8.10 -15.04 7.81
N ALA A 21 -8.44 -15.98 6.92
CA ALA A 21 -8.51 -17.40 7.26
C ALA A 21 -7.19 -17.86 7.91
N PHE A 22 -7.25 -18.84 8.80
CA PHE A 22 -6.08 -19.29 9.56
C PHE A 22 -4.89 -19.61 8.63
N GLY A 23 -3.74 -18.98 8.91
CA GLY A 23 -2.52 -19.13 8.13
C GLY A 23 -2.46 -18.34 6.82
N GLN A 24 -3.49 -17.56 6.48
CA GLN A 24 -3.47 -16.64 5.34
C GLN A 24 -3.01 -15.25 5.76
N GLU A 25 -2.22 -14.60 4.90
CA GLU A 25 -1.83 -13.21 5.12
C GLU A 25 -3.03 -12.29 4.89
N SER A 26 -3.11 -11.22 5.68
CA SER A 26 -4.08 -10.14 5.47
C SER A 26 -3.33 -8.85 5.23
N THR A 27 -3.73 -8.09 4.23
CA THR A 27 -3.19 -6.73 3.98
C THR A 27 -3.82 -5.67 4.90
N ILE A 28 -4.47 -6.08 5.99
CA ILE A 28 -5.00 -5.19 7.02
C ILE A 28 -4.11 -5.29 8.25
N GLY A 29 -3.58 -4.15 8.68
CA GLY A 29 -2.77 -4.06 9.89
C GLY A 29 -3.12 -2.85 10.74
N LYS A 30 -2.43 -2.69 11.87
CA LYS A 30 -2.78 -1.68 12.89
C LYS A 30 -2.10 -0.34 12.61
N ALA A 31 -2.88 0.67 12.21
CA ALA A 31 -2.43 2.05 12.09
C ALA A 31 -2.94 2.92 13.26
N ILE A 32 -2.49 4.17 13.33
CA ILE A 32 -2.86 5.13 14.39
C ILE A 32 -4.39 5.29 14.49
N ALA A 33 -5.09 5.30 13.35
CA ALA A 33 -6.54 5.49 13.30
C ALA A 33 -7.35 4.18 13.43
N GLY A 34 -6.70 3.05 13.74
CA GLY A 34 -7.32 1.72 13.79
C GLY A 34 -6.82 0.81 12.66
N ASN A 35 -7.62 -0.20 12.31
CA ASN A 35 -7.21 -1.16 11.28
C ASN A 35 -7.30 -0.54 9.89
N ALA A 36 -6.26 -0.73 9.10
CA ALA A 36 -6.14 -0.12 7.79
C ALA A 36 -5.22 -0.93 6.87
N SER A 37 -5.34 -0.65 5.59
CA SER A 37 -4.39 -1.04 4.55
C SER A 37 -3.72 0.22 3.99
N LYS A 38 -2.56 0.05 3.36
CA LYS A 38 -1.92 1.09 2.57
C LYS A 38 -1.80 0.64 1.13
N ILE A 39 -2.16 1.53 0.22
CA ILE A 39 -1.91 1.38 -1.21
C ILE A 39 -0.67 2.20 -1.50
N HIS A 40 0.38 1.56 -2.00
CA HIS A 40 1.56 2.22 -2.57
C HIS A 40 1.41 2.16 -4.09
N MET A 41 1.59 3.28 -4.77
CA MET A 41 1.34 3.41 -6.20
C MET A 41 2.55 4.01 -6.89
N VAL A 42 2.87 3.50 -8.07
CA VAL A 42 3.81 4.13 -9.02
C VAL A 42 3.01 4.66 -10.21
N ALA A 43 3.30 5.88 -10.62
CA ALA A 43 2.75 6.50 -11.82
C ALA A 43 3.86 6.91 -12.79
N ASP A 44 3.59 6.76 -14.09
CA ASP A 44 4.50 7.20 -15.14
C ASP A 44 4.55 8.74 -15.26
N SER A 45 5.36 9.23 -16.20
CA SER A 45 5.51 10.67 -16.45
C SER A 45 4.23 11.38 -16.91
N CYS A 46 3.21 10.63 -17.36
CA CYS A 46 1.89 11.14 -17.73
C CYS A 46 0.89 11.12 -16.56
N GLY A 47 1.32 10.62 -15.39
CA GLY A 47 0.45 10.44 -14.21
C GLY A 47 -0.45 9.20 -14.31
N LEU A 48 -0.17 8.27 -15.23
CA LEU A 48 -0.91 7.02 -15.34
C LEU A 48 -0.36 6.01 -14.33
N PRO A 49 -1.20 5.39 -13.48
CA PRO A 49 -0.73 4.35 -12.57
C PRO A 49 -0.23 3.14 -13.35
N ILE A 50 0.99 2.70 -13.04
CA ILE A 50 1.63 1.54 -13.67
C ILE A 50 1.71 0.35 -12.70
N HIS A 51 1.93 0.60 -11.40
CA HIS A 51 2.10 -0.45 -10.39
C HIS A 51 1.40 -0.09 -9.08
N PHE A 52 0.89 -1.13 -8.40
CA PHE A 52 0.27 -1.02 -7.09
C PHE A 52 0.77 -2.13 -6.17
N LEU A 53 1.05 -1.75 -4.93
CA LEU A 53 1.30 -2.68 -3.84
C LEU A 53 0.36 -2.37 -2.69
N VAL A 54 -0.31 -3.39 -2.15
CA VAL A 54 -1.17 -3.24 -0.98
C VAL A 54 -0.54 -3.94 0.21
N THR A 55 -0.41 -3.23 1.33
CA THR A 55 0.17 -3.74 2.57
C THR A 55 -0.73 -3.40 3.76
N GLY A 56 -0.38 -3.92 4.94
CA GLY A 56 -0.91 -3.41 6.21
C GLY A 56 -0.73 -1.88 6.35
N GLY A 57 -1.66 -1.22 7.02
CA GLY A 57 -1.69 0.24 7.17
C GLY A 57 -0.53 0.84 7.98
N GLU A 58 0.15 0.02 8.79
CA GLU A 58 1.35 0.33 9.55
C GLU A 58 2.62 0.44 8.70
N VAL A 59 2.57 -0.05 7.46
CA VAL A 59 3.74 -0.08 6.57
C VAL A 59 3.90 1.29 5.91
N HIS A 60 5.07 1.91 6.00
CA HIS A 60 5.35 3.21 5.38
C HIS A 60 5.81 3.05 3.93
N VAL A 61 5.45 4.01 3.06
CA VAL A 61 5.89 4.05 1.64
C VAL A 61 7.40 3.92 1.52
N CYS A 62 8.18 4.62 2.36
CA CYS A 62 9.64 4.56 2.32
C CYS A 62 10.23 3.15 2.49
N LYS A 63 9.50 2.20 3.08
CA LYS A 63 9.95 0.81 3.20
C LYS A 63 9.89 0.04 1.88
N HIS A 64 8.98 0.43 0.98
CA HIS A 64 8.72 -0.27 -0.29
C HIS A 64 9.11 0.57 -1.50
N ALA A 65 9.35 1.87 -1.33
CA ALA A 65 9.80 2.76 -2.39
C ALA A 65 11.01 2.24 -3.19
N PRO A 66 12.05 1.61 -2.59
CA PRO A 66 13.15 1.04 -3.37
C PRO A 66 12.74 -0.13 -4.26
N THR A 67 11.78 -0.95 -3.82
CA THR A 67 11.23 -2.05 -4.60
C THR A 67 10.37 -1.51 -5.74
N LEU A 68 9.51 -0.54 -5.43
CA LEU A 68 8.59 0.09 -6.40
C LEU A 68 9.31 0.92 -7.47
N ALA A 69 10.46 1.51 -7.15
CA ALA A 69 11.28 2.27 -8.10
C ALA A 69 12.21 1.38 -8.96
N ALA A 70 12.15 0.05 -8.77
CA ALA A 70 12.96 -0.92 -9.51
C ALA A 70 12.10 -1.86 -10.36
N GLU A 71 10.77 -1.63 -10.39
CA GLU A 71 9.80 -2.38 -11.20
C GLU A 71 9.60 -1.75 -12.58
#